data_AF-A0A951LVW7-F1
#
_entry.id   AF-A0A951LVW7-F1
#
_cell.length_a   1.000
_cell.length_b   1.000
_cell.length_c   1.000
_cell.angle_alpha   90.00
_cell.angle_beta   90.00
_cell.angle_gamma   90.00
#
_symmetry.space_group_name_H-M   'P 1'
#
loop_
_entity.id
_entity.type
_entity.pdbx_description
1 polymer ?
#
loop_
_entity_poly.entity_id
_entity_poly.type
_entity_poly.pdbx_seq_one_letter_code
_entity_poly.pdbx_strand_id
1 'polypeptide(L)'
;MISRFILAGLAVGLSLLINVSGVSAAEDAHQFRIKYRCSTTDPQTTEHALGRGQSLILVECTRGPYNQSYLLLRKKAQGNLSALSIKDWDPGQKRFVRTSLITNPEFLSGKSEIYGFRKGRGVADCGDRGLWRWRSGRLVLMRFWRKTVCDGAPFEGDQWQIFPRASR
;
A
#
# COMPACT_ATOMS: atom_id res chain seq x y z
N MET A 1 28.18 -8.21 72.23
CA MET A 1 28.61 -9.05 71.08
C MET A 1 27.34 -9.68 70.50
N ILE A 2 26.87 -9.45 69.27
CA ILE A 2 27.41 -8.87 68.04
C ILE A 2 26.25 -8.15 67.31
N SER A 3 26.58 -6.99 66.76
CA SER A 3 25.72 -6.06 66.01
C SER A 3 25.24 -6.66 64.69
N ARG A 4 23.96 -6.43 64.32
CA ARG A 4 23.46 -6.67 62.95
C ARG A 4 23.38 -5.34 62.21
N PHE A 5 24.31 -5.16 61.27
CA PHE A 5 24.29 -4.11 60.25
C PHE A 5 23.13 -4.34 59.28
N ILE A 6 22.30 -3.32 59.07
CA ILE A 6 21.39 -3.23 57.91
C ILE A 6 21.99 -2.17 56.99
N LEU A 7 22.60 -2.61 55.88
CA LEU A 7 22.98 -1.72 54.78
C LEU A 7 21.73 -1.30 54.01
N ALA A 8 21.47 0.01 53.99
CA ALA A 8 20.58 0.63 53.02
C ALA A 8 21.31 0.74 51.68
N GLY A 9 20.95 -0.12 50.72
CA GLY A 9 21.40 -0.02 49.34
C GLY A 9 20.36 0.70 48.49
N LEU A 10 20.59 1.99 48.21
CA LEU A 10 19.86 2.74 47.19
C LEU A 10 20.17 2.14 45.80
N ALA A 11 19.19 1.45 45.21
CA ALA A 11 19.21 1.14 43.79
C ALA A 11 18.81 2.40 43.01
N VAL A 12 19.81 3.13 42.49
CA VAL A 12 19.59 4.17 41.47
C VAL A 12 19.24 3.44 40.17
N GLY A 13 17.94 3.27 39.94
CA GLY A 13 17.41 2.81 38.66
C GLY A 13 17.61 3.90 37.61
N LEU A 14 18.73 3.81 36.88
CA LEU A 14 18.93 4.60 35.66
C LEU A 14 17.98 4.07 34.59
N SER A 15 16.77 4.62 34.51
CA SER A 15 15.84 4.34 33.43
C SER A 15 16.41 4.89 32.13
N LEU A 16 17.07 4.03 31.35
CA LEU A 16 17.32 4.28 29.94
C LEU A 16 15.96 4.37 29.23
N LEU A 17 15.49 5.60 29.00
CA LEU A 17 14.38 5.85 28.08
C LEU A 17 14.89 5.60 26.67
N ILE A 18 14.87 4.33 26.24
CA ILE A 18 15.05 3.97 24.83
C ILE A 18 13.86 4.59 24.10
N ASN A 19 14.14 5.51 23.19
CA ASN A 19 13.14 6.19 22.39
C ASN A 19 12.54 5.18 21.38
N VAL A 20 11.55 4.40 21.83
CA VAL A 20 10.95 3.26 21.11
C VAL A 20 10.35 3.67 19.75
N SER A 21 10.01 4.95 19.61
CA SER A 21 9.48 5.57 18.38
C SER A 21 10.38 5.35 17.15
N GLY A 22 11.70 5.36 17.34
CA GLY A 22 12.66 5.22 16.23
C GLY A 22 12.89 3.77 15.81
N VAL A 23 12.75 2.82 16.74
CA VAL A 23 12.98 1.39 16.48
C VAL A 23 11.85 0.81 15.62
N SER A 24 10.59 1.14 15.92
CA SER A 24 9.46 0.59 15.16
C SER A 24 9.45 1.05 13.70
N ALA A 25 9.82 2.31 13.43
CA ALA A 25 9.86 2.83 12.06
C ALA A 25 10.96 2.16 11.22
N ALA A 26 12.12 1.86 11.82
CA ALA A 26 13.21 1.16 11.17
C ALA A 26 12.91 -0.33 10.93
N GLU A 27 12.25 -0.98 11.90
CA GLU A 27 11.78 -2.36 11.76
C GLU A 27 10.70 -2.50 10.67
N ASP A 28 9.73 -1.57 10.63
CA ASP A 28 8.71 -1.50 9.59
C ASP A 28 9.34 -1.35 8.20
N ALA A 29 10.30 -0.43 8.04
CA ALA A 29 11.04 -0.23 6.80
C ALA A 29 11.81 -1.50 6.36
N HIS A 30 12.44 -2.21 7.30
CA HIS A 30 13.18 -3.43 7.01
C HIS A 30 12.26 -4.58 6.56
N GLN A 31 11.11 -4.74 7.22
CA GLN A 31 10.10 -5.75 6.87
C GLN A 31 9.52 -5.50 5.48
N PHE A 32 9.22 -4.24 5.12
CA PHE A 32 8.73 -3.91 3.79
C PHE A 32 9.76 -4.19 2.69
N ARG A 33 11.04 -3.91 2.97
CA ARG A 33 12.14 -4.19 2.03
C ARG A 33 12.32 -5.68 1.77
N ILE A 34 12.27 -6.53 2.79
CA ILE A 34 12.42 -7.98 2.61
C ILE A 34 11.21 -8.57 1.88
N LYS A 35 10.00 -8.21 2.33
CA LYS A 35 8.77 -8.86 1.85
C LYS A 35 8.34 -8.38 0.46
N TYR A 36 8.42 -7.07 0.21
CA TYR A 36 7.89 -6.45 -1.00
C TYR A 36 8.98 -5.93 -1.95
N ARG A 37 10.25 -5.98 -1.54
CA ARG A 37 11.39 -5.41 -2.29
C ARG A 37 11.23 -3.93 -2.61
N CYS A 38 10.53 -3.20 -1.74
CA CYS A 38 10.33 -1.74 -1.84
C CYS A 38 11.28 -1.02 -0.88
N SER A 39 11.78 0.15 -1.26
CA SER A 39 12.55 1.01 -0.36
C SER A 39 11.66 2.13 0.16
N THR A 40 11.40 2.18 1.48
CA THR A 40 10.63 3.27 2.10
C THR A 40 11.45 4.55 2.28
N THR A 41 12.76 4.51 1.98
CA THR A 41 13.65 5.69 1.95
C THR A 41 13.75 6.31 0.55
N ASP A 42 13.00 5.80 -0.43
CA ASP A 42 12.98 6.33 -1.79
C ASP A 42 12.25 7.71 -1.81
N PRO A 43 12.82 8.74 -2.46
CA PRO A 43 12.21 10.06 -2.62
C PRO A 43 10.82 10.05 -3.28
N GLN A 44 10.39 8.94 -3.89
CA GLN A 44 9.11 8.81 -4.60
C GLN A 44 7.92 8.42 -3.70
N THR A 45 8.04 8.58 -2.37
CA THR A 45 6.96 8.29 -1.43
C THR A 45 5.94 9.43 -1.40
N THR A 46 4.65 9.11 -1.62
CA THR A 46 3.57 10.11 -1.51
C THR A 46 2.58 9.75 -0.41
N GLU A 47 2.08 10.77 0.30
CA GLU A 47 1.11 10.63 1.40
C GLU A 47 -0.20 11.34 1.04
N HIS A 48 -1.33 10.64 1.19
CA HIS A 48 -2.67 11.12 0.84
C HIS A 48 -3.63 10.95 2.01
N ALA A 49 -4.40 11.97 2.35
CA ALA A 49 -5.35 11.89 3.45
C ALA A 49 -6.51 10.91 3.16
N LEU A 50 -6.79 10.02 4.12
CA LEU A 50 -7.93 9.09 4.12
C LEU A 50 -9.06 9.51 5.10
N GLY A 51 -8.85 10.63 5.80
CA GLY A 51 -9.72 11.13 6.87
C GLY A 51 -9.45 10.48 8.23
N ARG A 52 -10.01 11.08 9.30
CA ARG A 52 -9.85 10.63 10.70
C ARG A 52 -8.39 10.46 11.14
N GLY A 53 -7.51 11.37 10.68
CA GLY A 53 -6.08 11.34 10.96
C GLY A 53 -5.32 10.17 10.30
N GLN A 54 -5.92 9.48 9.32
CA GLN A 54 -5.28 8.38 8.60
C GLN A 54 -4.80 8.85 7.23
N SER A 55 -3.74 8.21 6.75
CA SER A 55 -3.20 8.48 5.42
C SER A 55 -2.91 7.19 4.65
N LEU A 56 -3.04 7.28 3.33
CA LEU A 56 -2.52 6.32 2.36
C LEU A 56 -1.12 6.75 1.97
N ILE A 57 -0.15 5.86 2.13
CA ILE A 57 1.22 6.05 1.65
C ILE A 57 1.42 5.16 0.42
N LEU A 58 1.94 5.74 -0.65
CA LEU A 58 2.38 5.02 -1.84
C LEU A 58 3.89 5.02 -1.86
N VAL A 59 4.49 3.82 -1.79
CA VAL A 59 5.94 3.63 -1.85
C VAL A 59 6.28 2.95 -3.16
N GLU A 60 7.03 3.60 -4.04
CA GLU A 60 7.47 2.98 -5.28
C GLU A 60 8.41 1.79 -4.99
N CYS A 61 8.21 0.69 -5.71
CA CYS A 61 8.98 -0.55 -5.54
C CYS A 61 9.79 -0.89 -6.79
N THR A 62 9.17 -0.78 -7.97
CA THR A 62 9.83 -1.06 -9.24
C THR A 62 9.44 -0.03 -10.29
N ARG A 63 10.37 0.25 -11.20
CA ARG A 63 10.20 1.14 -12.35
C ARG A 63 10.63 0.45 -13.62
N GLY A 64 9.66 0.15 -14.48
CA GLY A 64 9.89 -0.25 -15.86
C GLY A 64 9.56 0.87 -16.85
N PRO A 65 9.80 0.66 -18.16
CA PRO A 65 9.53 1.67 -19.19
C PRO A 65 8.04 2.03 -19.31
N TYR A 66 7.14 1.11 -18.95
CA TYR A 66 5.69 1.31 -19.10
C TYR A 66 4.92 1.37 -17.79
N ASN A 67 5.47 0.74 -16.75
CA ASN A 67 4.77 0.45 -15.51
C ASN A 67 5.69 0.64 -14.31
N GLN A 68 5.21 1.39 -13.33
CA GLN A 68 5.77 1.50 -11.99
C GLN A 68 4.86 0.76 -11.01
N SER A 69 5.44 -0.01 -10.10
CA SER A 69 4.67 -0.66 -9.02
C SER A 69 4.88 0.05 -7.69
N TYR A 70 3.81 0.13 -6.90
CA TYR A 70 3.80 0.81 -5.61
C TYR A 70 3.18 -0.08 -4.55
N LEU A 71 3.79 -0.08 -3.37
CA LEU A 71 3.24 -0.65 -2.15
C LEU A 71 2.25 0.32 -1.52
N LEU A 72 1.08 -0.19 -1.18
CA LEU A 72 0.03 0.53 -0.47
C LEU A 72 0.23 0.35 1.05
N LEU A 73 0.52 1.43 1.76
CA LEU A 73 0.54 1.44 3.22
C LEU A 73 -0.55 2.35 3.77
N ARG A 74 -1.08 2.00 4.93
CA ARG A 74 -1.92 2.86 5.76
C ARG A 74 -1.11 3.33 6.96
N LYS A 75 -1.05 4.64 7.13
CA LYS A 75 -0.61 5.30 8.35
C LYS A 75 -1.84 5.60 9.22
N LYS A 76 -1.88 5.06 10.43
CA LYS A 76 -2.93 5.36 11.40
C LYS A 76 -2.64 6.70 12.09
N ALA A 77 -3.64 7.28 12.76
CA ALA A 77 -3.50 8.54 13.51
C ALA A 77 -2.39 8.49 14.56
N GLN A 78 -2.13 7.31 15.13
CA GLN A 78 -1.06 7.07 16.11
C GLN A 78 0.33 6.91 15.47
N GLY A 79 0.44 7.00 14.14
CA GLY A 79 1.70 6.90 13.39
C GLY A 79 2.02 5.49 12.86
N ASN A 80 1.37 4.43 13.36
CA ASN A 80 1.65 3.06 12.93
C ASN A 80 1.39 2.85 11.43
N LEU A 81 2.34 2.21 10.74
CA LEU A 81 2.23 1.79 9.35
C LEU A 81 1.70 0.35 9.25
N SER A 82 0.95 0.07 8.19
CA SER A 82 0.49 -1.28 7.88
C SER A 82 0.22 -1.43 6.39
N ALA A 83 0.57 -2.57 5.80
CA ALA A 83 0.24 -2.82 4.40
C ALA A 83 -1.28 -2.91 4.19
N LEU A 84 -1.78 -2.23 3.17
CA LEU A 84 -3.15 -2.38 2.69
C LEU A 84 -3.23 -3.53 1.69
N SER A 85 -4.38 -4.16 1.62
CA SER A 85 -4.67 -5.20 0.63
C SER A 85 -5.81 -4.74 -0.27
N ILE A 86 -5.59 -4.82 -1.58
CA ILE A 86 -6.58 -4.59 -2.62
C ILE A 86 -6.91 -5.92 -3.32
N LYS A 87 -8.11 -5.98 -3.90
CA LYS A 87 -8.49 -7.03 -4.85
C LYS A 87 -8.10 -6.58 -6.25
N ASP A 88 -7.15 -7.27 -6.88
CA ASP A 88 -6.65 -6.95 -8.22
C ASP A 88 -6.62 -8.20 -9.10
N TRP A 89 -6.58 -8.04 -10.42
CA TRP A 89 -6.54 -9.16 -11.36
C TRP A 89 -5.13 -9.72 -11.53
N ASP A 90 -4.96 -11.02 -11.32
CA ASP A 90 -3.73 -11.73 -11.64
C ASP A 90 -3.84 -12.33 -13.05
N PRO A 91 -3.03 -11.88 -14.03
CA PRO A 91 -3.07 -12.40 -15.39
C PRO A 91 -2.58 -13.85 -15.50
N GLY A 92 -1.65 -14.28 -14.65
CA GLY A 92 -1.13 -15.65 -14.63
C GLY A 92 -2.13 -16.64 -14.07
N GLN A 93 -2.86 -16.24 -13.03
CA GLN A 93 -3.91 -17.07 -12.41
C GLN A 93 -5.30 -16.88 -13.04
N LYS A 94 -5.46 -15.91 -13.94
CA LYS A 94 -6.73 -15.53 -14.58
C LYS A 94 -7.89 -15.36 -13.57
N ARG A 95 -7.59 -14.75 -12.43
CA ARG A 95 -8.58 -14.49 -11.36
C ARG A 95 -8.21 -13.27 -10.55
N PHE A 96 -9.17 -12.75 -9.79
CA PHE A 96 -8.88 -11.75 -8.78
C PHE A 96 -8.16 -12.37 -7.59
N VAL A 97 -7.06 -11.73 -7.17
CA VAL A 97 -6.27 -12.08 -6.01
C VAL A 97 -6.19 -10.89 -5.05
N ARG A 98 -5.67 -11.13 -3.84
CA ARG A 98 -5.32 -10.06 -2.91
C ARG A 98 -3.85 -9.73 -3.04
N THR A 99 -3.55 -8.44 -3.15
CA THR A 99 -2.18 -7.92 -3.21
C THR A 99 -2.09 -6.60 -2.46
N SER A 100 -0.87 -6.20 -2.08
CA SER A 100 -0.57 -4.88 -1.53
C SER A 100 0.08 -3.96 -2.55
N LEU A 101 0.31 -4.46 -3.76
CA LEU A 101 0.91 -3.71 -4.85
C LEU A 101 -0.15 -3.18 -5.81
N ILE A 102 0.05 -1.97 -6.29
CA ILE A 102 -0.74 -1.35 -7.36
C ILE A 102 0.21 -0.83 -8.44
N THR A 103 -0.23 -0.83 -9.69
CA THR A 103 0.57 -0.30 -10.80
C THR A 103 0.05 1.06 -11.23
N ASN A 104 0.97 2.01 -11.45
CA ASN A 104 0.70 3.38 -11.87
C ASN A 104 -0.51 4.02 -11.14
N PRO A 105 -0.47 4.12 -9.80
CA PRO A 105 -1.58 4.61 -9.02
C PRO A 105 -1.80 6.11 -9.21
N GLU A 106 -3.05 6.53 -9.10
CA GLU A 106 -3.45 7.93 -8.95
C GLU A 106 -4.51 8.03 -7.87
N PHE A 107 -4.27 8.86 -6.85
CA PHE A 107 -5.22 9.06 -5.76
C PHE A 107 -6.13 10.26 -6.05
N LEU A 108 -7.43 10.02 -6.02
CA LEU A 108 -8.48 11.00 -6.27
C LEU A 108 -9.07 11.44 -4.93
N SER A 109 -8.44 12.42 -4.29
CA SER A 109 -8.75 12.87 -2.93
C SER A 109 -10.22 13.24 -2.72
N GLY A 110 -10.83 13.97 -3.67
CA GLY A 110 -12.24 14.36 -3.61
C GLY A 110 -13.24 13.20 -3.60
N LYS A 111 -12.83 12.00 -4.01
CA LYS A 111 -13.69 10.81 -4.09
C LYS A 111 -13.30 9.70 -3.10
N SER A 112 -12.20 9.89 -2.37
CA SER A 112 -11.57 8.83 -1.56
C SER A 112 -11.31 7.57 -2.40
N GLU A 113 -10.85 7.76 -3.64
CA GLU A 113 -10.62 6.70 -4.61
C GLU A 113 -9.14 6.63 -4.99
N ILE A 114 -8.70 5.43 -5.33
CA ILE A 114 -7.43 5.21 -6.01
C ILE A 114 -7.71 4.50 -7.33
N TYR A 115 -7.16 5.07 -8.39
CA TYR A 115 -7.10 4.47 -9.70
C TYR A 115 -5.74 3.79 -9.87
N GLY A 116 -5.69 2.71 -10.64
CA GLY A 116 -4.44 2.06 -11.01
C GLY A 116 -4.57 1.41 -12.37
N PHE A 117 -3.48 1.41 -13.13
CA PHE A 117 -3.48 0.87 -14.49
C PHE A 117 -2.18 0.17 -14.84
N ARG A 118 -2.29 -0.92 -15.60
CA ARG A 118 -1.18 -1.67 -16.20
C ARG A 118 -1.26 -1.50 -17.71
N LYS A 119 -0.19 -0.99 -18.31
CA LYS A 119 -0.04 -0.92 -19.76
C LYS A 119 0.53 -2.23 -20.28
N GLY A 120 -0.02 -2.77 -21.36
CA GLY A 120 0.59 -3.89 -22.10
C GLY A 120 1.68 -3.43 -23.07
N ARG A 121 1.40 -2.38 -23.86
CA ARG A 121 2.35 -1.76 -24.80
C ARG A 121 2.34 -0.24 -24.68
N GLY A 122 1.20 0.41 -24.94
CA GLY A 122 1.03 1.86 -24.85
C GLY A 122 -0.07 2.29 -23.88
N VAL A 123 -0.21 3.59 -23.67
CA VAL A 123 -1.40 4.16 -23.01
C VAL A 123 -2.63 3.78 -23.84
N ALA A 124 -3.67 3.27 -23.17
CA ALA A 124 -4.98 2.97 -23.76
C ALA A 124 -5.02 1.95 -24.92
N ASP A 125 -3.93 1.23 -25.21
CA ASP A 125 -3.91 0.18 -26.24
C ASP A 125 -4.45 -1.15 -25.68
N CYS A 126 -3.90 -1.60 -24.55
CA CYS A 126 -4.30 -2.84 -23.87
C CYS A 126 -3.75 -2.85 -22.44
N GLY A 127 -4.27 -3.78 -21.64
CA GLY A 127 -3.85 -4.02 -20.26
C GLY A 127 -5.04 -4.03 -19.31
N ASP A 128 -4.82 -3.50 -18.11
CA ASP A 128 -5.82 -3.52 -17.03
C ASP A 128 -5.95 -2.15 -16.39
N ARG A 129 -7.15 -1.82 -15.93
CA ARG A 129 -7.37 -0.68 -15.04
C ARG A 129 -8.37 -1.02 -13.95
N GLY A 130 -8.14 -0.49 -12.76
CA GLY A 130 -8.98 -0.71 -11.60
C GLY A 130 -9.27 0.60 -10.87
N LEU A 131 -10.44 0.64 -10.24
CA LEU A 131 -10.86 1.72 -9.36
C LEU A 131 -11.23 1.13 -8.01
N TRP A 132 -10.57 1.59 -6.95
CA TRP A 132 -10.86 1.20 -5.57
C TRP A 132 -11.29 2.41 -4.76
N ARG A 133 -12.27 2.24 -3.87
CA ARG A 133 -12.72 3.29 -2.96
C ARG A 133 -12.37 2.95 -1.51
N TRP A 134 -11.84 3.91 -0.80
CA TRP A 134 -11.62 3.81 0.64
C TRP A 134 -12.96 3.77 1.38
N ARG A 135 -13.22 2.69 2.11
CA ARG A 135 -14.42 2.48 2.92
C ARG A 135 -14.09 1.66 4.16
N SER A 136 -14.49 2.13 5.33
CA SER A 136 -14.40 1.38 6.59
C SER A 136 -13.01 0.78 6.85
N GLY A 137 -11.94 1.55 6.60
CA GLY A 137 -10.57 1.12 6.88
C GLY A 137 -9.92 0.23 5.82
N ARG A 138 -10.54 0.07 4.64
CA ARG A 138 -10.03 -0.75 3.52
C ARG A 138 -10.32 -0.13 2.16
N LEU A 139 -9.55 -0.53 1.15
CA LEU A 139 -9.81 -0.22 -0.26
C LEU A 139 -10.71 -1.31 -0.86
N VAL A 140 -11.90 -0.92 -1.29
CA VAL A 140 -12.90 -1.81 -1.89
C VAL A 140 -12.87 -1.64 -3.40
N LEU A 141 -12.71 -2.74 -4.15
CA LEU A 141 -12.77 -2.71 -5.61
C LEU A 141 -14.17 -2.28 -6.06
N MET A 142 -14.23 -1.24 -6.88
CA MET A 142 -15.47 -0.68 -7.42
C MET A 142 -15.68 -1.13 -8.86
N ARG A 143 -14.65 -0.98 -9.70
CA ARG A 143 -14.70 -1.32 -11.13
C ARG A 143 -13.36 -1.86 -11.58
N PHE A 144 -13.38 -2.80 -12.53
CA PHE A 144 -12.17 -3.33 -13.15
C PHE A 144 -12.41 -3.60 -14.62
N TRP A 145 -11.49 -3.15 -15.47
CA TRP A 145 -11.52 -3.38 -16.90
C TRP A 145 -10.24 -4.07 -17.36
N ARG A 146 -10.38 -4.94 -18.35
CA ARG A 146 -9.29 -5.71 -18.94
C ARG A 146 -9.47 -5.80 -20.44
N LYS A 147 -8.44 -5.37 -21.16
CA LYS A 147 -8.31 -5.57 -22.61
C LYS A 147 -7.01 -6.33 -22.87
N THR A 148 -7.13 -7.59 -23.31
CA THR A 148 -5.96 -8.47 -23.47
C THR A 148 -5.23 -8.32 -24.79
N VAL A 149 -5.90 -7.76 -25.81
CA VAL A 149 -5.35 -7.64 -27.17
C VAL A 149 -4.93 -6.19 -27.42
N CYS A 150 -3.68 -6.03 -27.88
CA CYS A 150 -3.08 -4.73 -28.21
C CYS A 150 -3.22 -4.48 -29.72
N ASP A 151 -4.46 -4.30 -30.16
CA ASP A 151 -4.87 -4.14 -31.57
C ASP A 151 -4.96 -2.67 -32.01
N GLY A 152 -4.59 -1.71 -31.15
CA GLY A 152 -4.73 -0.28 -31.44
C GLY A 152 -6.16 0.26 -31.32
N ALA A 153 -7.17 -0.59 -31.09
CA ALA A 153 -8.51 -0.11 -30.79
C ALA A 153 -8.55 0.59 -29.40
N PRO A 154 -9.42 1.59 -29.18
CA PRO A 154 -9.47 2.27 -27.89
C PRO A 154 -9.79 1.34 -26.70
N PHE A 155 -9.02 1.45 -25.62
CA PHE A 155 -9.35 0.84 -24.32
C PHE A 155 -10.33 1.71 -23.53
N GLU A 156 -11.54 1.86 -24.08
CA GLU A 156 -12.60 2.72 -23.56
C GLU A 156 -13.92 1.95 -23.45
N GLY A 157 -14.86 2.45 -22.65
CA GLY A 157 -16.18 1.85 -22.51
C GLY A 157 -16.25 0.62 -21.59
N ASP A 158 -17.47 0.11 -21.45
CA ASP A 158 -17.84 -0.95 -20.51
C ASP A 158 -17.71 -2.36 -21.06
N GLN A 159 -17.49 -2.52 -22.37
CA GLN A 159 -17.27 -3.83 -23.00
C GLN A 159 -16.02 -4.55 -22.46
N TRP A 160 -15.06 -3.79 -21.92
CA TRP A 160 -13.86 -4.33 -21.28
C TRP A 160 -14.04 -4.56 -19.77
N GLN A 161 -15.18 -4.19 -19.18
CA GLN A 161 -15.39 -4.28 -17.74
C GLN A 161 -15.62 -5.74 -17.33
N ILE A 162 -14.78 -6.24 -16.42
CA ILE A 162 -14.89 -7.58 -15.85
C ILE A 162 -15.34 -7.56 -14.37
N PHE A 163 -15.39 -6.38 -13.75
CA PHE A 163 -15.93 -6.18 -12.41
C PHE A 163 -16.69 -4.83 -12.27
N PRO A 164 -17.86 -4.81 -11.59
CA PRO A 164 -18.66 -5.99 -11.25
C PRO A 164 -19.00 -6.76 -12.52
N ARG A 165 -19.16 -8.09 -12.42
CA ARG A 165 -19.70 -8.85 -13.55
C ARG A 165 -21.09 -8.29 -13.82
N ALA A 166 -21.37 -7.91 -15.06
CA ALA A 166 -22.74 -7.60 -15.46
C ALA A 166 -23.61 -8.80 -15.06
N SER A 167 -24.70 -8.52 -14.35
CA SER A 167 -25.76 -9.50 -14.12
C SER A 167 -26.28 -9.91 -15.48
N ARG A 168 -25.94 -11.13 -15.90
CA ARG A 168 -26.55 -11.78 -17.07
C ARG A 168 -27.89 -12.34 -16.67
#